data_AF-W6KSK8-F1
#
_entry.id   AF-W6KSK8-F1
#
_cell.length_a   1.000
_cell.length_b   1.000
_cell.length_c   1.000
_cell.angle_alpha   90.00
_cell.angle_beta   90.00
_cell.angle_gamma   90.00
#
_symmetry.space_group_name_H-M   'P 1'
#
loop_
_entity.id
_entity.type
_entity.pdbx_description
1 polymer ?
#
loop_
_entity_poly.entity_id
_entity_poly.type
_entity_poly.pdbx_seq_one_letter_code
_entity_poly.pdbx_strand_id
1 'polypeptide(L)'
;MDQTLMDKVQNESQESVSTAINKVFRPLLSNLLLNFDEPKFRKIRIENPVIKRYTEGLSHNFRDYLFSVLKFSESSKEPGFWIFLGDINDLKDADSVFSAIEKYFNEKKPKLLNLPSRRRKAEPHPSHIKVALPASQGVSFTCSPHGKSDELFNSPFMEKDFEAVSHLTEIASQTLLNVSRVRNCFFDAKTFTLRQMLHGRVYVCTENCENYCLEAHWHLFSGKGLVYAYVAHLSSDAKQLLHLGIEYGYQYNSLPGSSNFGKTINFSQKLLSTDGKLIINNHPNKPVDSCIYCGVSFSKIFL
;
A
#
# COMPACT_ATOMS: atom_id res chain seq x y z
N MET A 1 0.56 -14.53 -26.79
CA MET A 1 1.55 -13.44 -26.80
C MET A 1 2.09 -13.38 -28.21
N ASP A 2 2.10 -12.20 -28.83
CA ASP A 2 2.51 -12.01 -30.23
C ASP A 2 4.00 -12.36 -30.42
N GLN A 3 4.33 -13.10 -31.49
CA GLN A 3 5.70 -13.52 -31.81
C GLN A 3 6.65 -12.31 -31.88
N THR A 4 6.13 -11.18 -32.36
CA THR A 4 6.84 -9.90 -32.50
C THR A 4 7.25 -9.29 -31.15
N LEU A 5 6.46 -9.52 -30.10
CA LEU A 5 6.77 -9.07 -28.73
C LEU A 5 7.84 -9.95 -28.09
N MET A 6 7.82 -11.25 -28.36
CA MET A 6 8.82 -12.20 -27.84
C MET A 6 10.22 -11.88 -28.34
N ASP A 7 10.36 -11.60 -29.65
CA ASP A 7 11.65 -11.26 -30.27
C ASP A 7 12.26 -9.98 -29.68
N LYS A 8 11.40 -9.00 -29.33
CA LYS A 8 11.83 -7.74 -28.72
C LYS A 8 12.24 -7.88 -27.25
N VAL A 9 11.59 -8.77 -26.51
CA VAL A 9 11.79 -8.92 -25.05
C VAL A 9 12.91 -9.92 -24.72
N GLN A 10 13.18 -10.89 -25.60
CA GLN A 10 14.09 -12.01 -25.32
C GLN A 10 15.56 -11.59 -25.12
N ASN A 11 15.98 -10.46 -25.69
CA ASN A 11 17.35 -9.97 -25.63
C ASN A 11 17.62 -9.02 -24.45
N GLU A 12 16.61 -8.72 -23.64
CA GLU A 12 16.71 -7.75 -22.55
C GLU A 12 16.94 -8.43 -21.19
N SER A 13 17.68 -7.75 -20.31
CA SER A 13 17.85 -8.20 -18.92
C SER A 13 16.55 -8.07 -18.14
N GLN A 14 16.13 -9.15 -17.49
CA GLN A 14 14.92 -9.17 -16.65
C GLN A 14 14.92 -8.07 -15.59
N GLU A 15 16.06 -7.86 -14.93
CA GLU A 15 16.19 -6.86 -13.86
C GLU A 15 16.02 -5.44 -14.42
N SER A 16 16.63 -5.17 -15.56
CA SER A 16 16.55 -3.88 -16.25
C SER A 16 15.13 -3.61 -16.75
N VAL A 17 14.46 -4.61 -17.35
CA VAL A 17 13.06 -4.48 -17.79
C VAL A 17 12.12 -4.29 -16.62
N SER A 18 12.25 -5.10 -15.56
CA SER A 18 11.38 -4.98 -14.38
C SER A 18 11.55 -3.63 -13.69
N THR A 19 12.78 -3.12 -13.62
CA THR A 19 13.07 -1.80 -13.06
C THR A 19 12.46 -0.69 -13.90
N ALA A 20 12.66 -0.72 -15.22
CA ALA A 20 12.14 0.29 -16.13
C ALA A 20 10.61 0.32 -16.16
N ILE A 21 9.96 -0.86 -16.24
CA ILE A 21 8.50 -0.99 -16.23
C ILE A 21 7.92 -0.44 -14.92
N ASN A 22 8.43 -0.85 -13.77
CA ASN A 22 7.89 -0.45 -12.47
C ASN A 22 8.17 1.01 -12.10
N LYS A 23 9.33 1.56 -12.51
CA LYS A 23 9.77 2.91 -12.08
C LYS A 23 9.49 4.00 -13.09
N VAL A 24 9.25 3.65 -14.36
CA VAL A 24 8.99 4.64 -15.44
C VAL A 24 7.66 4.37 -16.12
N PHE A 25 7.51 3.22 -16.79
CA PHE A 25 6.39 3.05 -17.73
C PHE A 25 5.04 2.84 -17.05
N ARG A 26 4.97 2.08 -15.94
CA ARG A 26 3.75 1.93 -15.12
C ARG A 26 3.32 3.24 -14.48
N PRO A 27 4.20 4.06 -13.87
CA PRO A 27 3.85 5.40 -13.41
C PRO A 27 3.36 6.33 -14.51
N LEU A 28 4.00 6.34 -15.69
CA LEU A 28 3.57 7.15 -16.83
C LEU A 28 2.17 6.77 -17.30
N LEU A 29 1.93 5.47 -17.49
CA LEU A 29 0.62 4.92 -17.82
C LEU A 29 -0.43 5.30 -16.77
N SER A 30 -0.11 5.13 -15.49
CA SER A 30 -1.02 5.41 -14.38
C SER A 30 -1.40 6.89 -14.32
N ASN A 31 -0.43 7.79 -14.52
CA ASN A 31 -0.69 9.23 -14.54
C ASN A 31 -1.64 9.63 -15.68
N LEU A 32 -1.47 9.05 -16.88
CA LEU A 32 -2.34 9.30 -18.04
C LEU A 32 -3.73 8.68 -17.86
N LEU A 33 -3.86 7.50 -17.25
CA LEU A 33 -5.16 6.87 -16.98
C LEU A 33 -5.95 7.61 -15.89
N LEU A 34 -5.27 8.08 -14.84
CA LEU A 34 -5.92 8.75 -13.71
C LEU A 34 -6.30 10.21 -14.02
N ASN A 35 -5.49 10.90 -14.83
CA ASN A 35 -5.67 12.31 -15.13
C ASN A 35 -5.48 12.55 -16.64
N PHE A 36 -6.33 11.92 -17.45
CA PHE A 36 -6.17 11.92 -18.91
C PHE A 36 -6.14 13.32 -19.53
N ASP A 37 -6.96 14.23 -19.02
CA ASP A 37 -7.07 15.60 -19.55
C ASP A 37 -5.98 16.55 -19.05
N GLU A 38 -5.14 16.12 -18.11
CA GLU A 38 -4.10 16.96 -17.50
C GLU A 38 -2.90 17.12 -18.45
N PRO A 39 -2.62 18.35 -18.98
CA PRO A 39 -1.58 18.56 -19.97
C PRO A 39 -0.18 18.22 -19.47
N LYS A 40 0.07 18.35 -18.16
CA LYS A 40 1.36 18.07 -17.54
C LYS A 40 1.84 16.62 -17.77
N PHE A 41 0.92 15.64 -17.82
CA PHE A 41 1.29 14.23 -17.98
C PHE A 41 1.48 13.82 -19.44
N ARG A 42 1.08 14.67 -20.39
CA ARG A 42 1.19 14.42 -21.83
C ARG A 42 2.55 14.79 -22.41
N LYS A 43 3.46 15.35 -21.60
CA LYS A 43 4.78 15.82 -22.06
C LYS A 43 5.89 15.34 -21.13
N ILE A 44 6.94 14.78 -21.70
CA ILE A 44 8.11 14.24 -20.99
C ILE A 44 9.37 14.81 -21.61
N ARG A 45 10.31 15.28 -20.79
CA ARG A 45 11.64 15.68 -21.28
C ARG A 45 12.50 14.44 -21.53
N ILE A 46 13.10 14.34 -22.72
CA ILE A 46 13.93 13.19 -23.12
C ILE A 46 15.14 13.04 -22.19
N GLU A 47 15.75 14.15 -21.81
CA GLU A 47 16.91 14.20 -20.91
C GLU A 47 16.55 14.07 -19.42
N ASN A 48 15.34 13.62 -19.08
CA ASN A 48 14.95 13.48 -17.68
C ASN A 48 15.89 12.48 -16.97
N PRO A 49 16.60 12.90 -15.89
CA PRO A 49 17.61 12.06 -15.24
C PRO A 49 17.01 10.81 -14.60
N VAL A 50 15.75 10.87 -14.16
CA VAL A 50 15.03 9.74 -13.57
C VAL A 50 14.74 8.68 -14.64
N ILE A 51 14.24 9.12 -15.81
CA ILE A 51 13.97 8.21 -16.93
C ILE A 51 15.27 7.59 -17.42
N LYS A 52 16.31 8.41 -17.62
CA LYS A 52 17.62 7.93 -18.06
C LYS A 52 18.18 6.88 -17.10
N ARG A 53 18.18 7.16 -15.79
CA ARG A 53 18.67 6.24 -14.75
C ARG A 53 17.97 4.88 -14.77
N TYR A 54 16.64 4.85 -14.92
CA TYR A 54 15.88 3.59 -14.85
C TYR A 54 15.73 2.89 -16.21
N THR A 55 16.13 3.51 -17.32
CA THR A 55 16.11 2.91 -18.66
C THR A 55 17.49 2.64 -19.25
N GLU A 56 18.57 2.99 -18.53
CA GLU A 56 19.96 2.82 -18.98
C GLU A 56 20.33 1.35 -19.26
N GLY A 57 19.74 0.40 -18.54
CA GLY A 57 19.95 -1.03 -18.74
C GLY A 57 19.16 -1.66 -19.89
N LEU A 58 18.39 -0.89 -20.63
CA LEU A 58 17.61 -1.37 -21.78
C LEU A 58 18.30 -1.07 -23.10
N SER A 59 18.11 -1.93 -24.11
CA SER A 59 18.51 -1.56 -25.46
C SER A 59 17.73 -0.33 -25.95
N HIS A 60 18.37 0.47 -26.82
CA HIS A 60 17.74 1.66 -27.41
C HIS A 60 16.42 1.31 -28.10
N ASN A 61 16.43 0.23 -28.90
CA ASN A 61 15.27 -0.24 -29.65
C ASN A 61 14.11 -0.66 -28.73
N PHE A 62 14.42 -1.32 -27.62
CA PHE A 62 13.41 -1.75 -26.67
C PHE A 62 12.85 -0.57 -25.86
N ARG A 63 13.70 0.36 -25.44
CA ARG A 63 13.26 1.60 -24.77
C ARG A 63 12.30 2.40 -25.66
N ASP A 64 12.65 2.61 -26.92
CA ASP A 64 11.81 3.33 -27.88
C ASP A 64 10.50 2.59 -28.14
N TYR A 65 10.56 1.26 -28.21
CA TYR A 65 9.37 0.44 -28.29
C TYR A 65 8.43 0.68 -27.09
N LEU A 66 8.93 0.68 -25.86
CA LEU A 66 8.10 0.91 -24.67
C LEU A 66 7.45 2.30 -24.64
N PHE A 67 8.15 3.34 -25.09
CA PHE A 67 7.55 4.67 -25.26
C PHE A 67 6.51 4.69 -26.38
N SER A 68 6.76 4.00 -27.50
CA SER A 68 5.81 3.91 -28.61
C SER A 68 4.54 3.15 -28.24
N VAL A 69 4.63 2.15 -27.36
CA VAL A 69 3.47 1.42 -26.80
C VAL A 69 2.55 2.39 -26.06
N LEU A 70 3.12 3.35 -25.32
CA LEU A 70 2.38 4.42 -24.67
C LEU A 70 2.01 5.58 -25.60
N LYS A 71 2.25 5.48 -26.91
CA LYS A 71 2.03 6.56 -27.89
C LYS A 71 2.77 7.85 -27.57
N PHE A 72 3.94 7.76 -26.93
CA PHE A 72 4.87 8.87 -26.84
C PHE A 72 5.76 8.92 -28.08
N SER A 73 5.86 10.10 -28.69
CA SER A 73 6.77 10.37 -29.80
C SER A 73 7.49 11.70 -29.60
N GLU A 74 8.67 11.85 -30.20
CA GLU A 74 9.39 13.12 -30.16
C GLU A 74 8.61 14.23 -30.87
N SER A 75 8.55 15.39 -30.23
CA SER A 75 7.84 16.56 -30.76
C SER A 75 8.65 17.24 -31.85
N SER A 76 8.05 17.39 -33.02
CA SER A 76 8.60 18.24 -34.08
C SER A 76 8.55 19.73 -33.75
N LYS A 77 7.67 20.15 -32.82
CA LYS A 77 7.48 21.55 -32.41
C LYS A 77 8.39 21.95 -31.24
N GLU A 78 8.78 20.99 -30.40
CA GLU A 78 9.58 21.22 -29.19
C GLU A 78 10.65 20.12 -29.08
N PRO A 79 11.81 20.31 -29.73
CA PRO A 79 12.90 19.35 -29.69
C PRO A 79 13.31 19.02 -28.25
N GLY A 80 13.62 17.75 -27.97
CA GLY A 80 13.98 17.30 -26.61
C GLY A 80 12.80 16.92 -25.71
N PHE A 81 11.57 16.90 -26.24
CA PHE A 81 10.39 16.42 -25.53
C PHE A 81 9.67 15.30 -26.28
N TRP A 82 9.25 14.28 -25.53
CA TRP A 82 8.24 13.32 -25.96
C TRP A 82 6.86 13.81 -25.61
N ILE A 83 5.94 13.73 -26.56
CA ILE A 83 4.53 14.11 -26.41
C ILE A 83 3.65 12.88 -26.61
N PHE A 84 2.66 12.73 -25.74
CA PHE A 84 1.62 11.73 -25.85
C PHE A 84 0.63 12.11 -26.96
N LEU A 85 0.46 11.22 -27.94
CA LEU A 85 -0.43 11.41 -29.09
C LEU A 85 -1.60 10.42 -29.14
N GLY A 86 -1.72 9.54 -28.14
CA GLY A 86 -2.73 8.49 -28.10
C GLY A 86 -4.07 8.91 -27.51
N ASP A 87 -4.97 7.93 -27.42
CA ASP A 87 -6.25 8.02 -26.71
C ASP A 87 -6.35 7.07 -25.50
N ILE A 88 -7.50 7.04 -24.83
CA ILE A 88 -7.73 6.17 -23.67
C ILE A 88 -7.67 4.67 -24.04
N ASN A 89 -8.05 4.30 -25.26
CA ASN A 89 -8.01 2.91 -25.70
C ASN A 89 -6.56 2.46 -25.93
N ASP A 90 -5.73 3.33 -26.51
CA ASP A 90 -4.29 3.08 -26.63
C ASP A 90 -3.62 2.80 -25.27
N LEU A 91 -4.06 3.48 -24.21
CA LEU A 91 -3.55 3.25 -22.86
C LEU A 91 -3.98 1.89 -22.28
N LYS A 92 -5.19 1.41 -22.60
CA LYS A 92 -5.64 0.07 -22.20
C LYS A 92 -4.83 -1.01 -22.93
N ASP A 93 -4.51 -0.79 -24.20
CA ASP A 93 -3.66 -1.68 -24.97
C ASP A 93 -2.23 -1.68 -24.41
N ALA A 94 -1.71 -0.52 -24.03
CA ALA A 94 -0.41 -0.40 -23.36
C ALA A 94 -0.37 -1.16 -22.02
N ASP A 95 -1.44 -1.09 -21.22
CA ASP A 95 -1.57 -1.84 -19.97
C ASP A 95 -1.49 -3.36 -20.19
N SER A 96 -2.17 -3.85 -21.24
CA SER A 96 -2.13 -5.25 -21.65
C SER A 96 -0.73 -5.68 -22.07
N VAL A 97 -0.04 -4.86 -22.88
CA VAL A 97 1.34 -5.13 -23.33
C VAL A 97 2.32 -5.18 -22.15
N PHE A 98 2.25 -4.22 -21.23
CA PHE A 98 3.13 -4.23 -20.05
C PHE A 98 2.86 -5.42 -19.13
N SER A 99 1.58 -5.79 -18.96
CA SER A 99 1.21 -6.98 -18.20
C SER A 99 1.73 -8.27 -18.84
N ALA A 100 1.73 -8.35 -20.18
CA ALA A 100 2.30 -9.48 -20.91
C ALA A 100 3.84 -9.56 -20.75
N ILE A 101 4.55 -8.43 -20.78
CA ILE A 101 6.00 -8.36 -20.54
C ILE A 101 6.33 -8.82 -19.11
N GLU A 102 5.61 -8.30 -18.11
CA GLU A 102 5.79 -8.70 -16.70
C GLU A 102 5.53 -10.21 -16.51
N LYS A 103 4.47 -10.73 -17.14
CA LYS A 103 4.15 -12.16 -17.10
C LYS A 103 5.26 -13.01 -17.72
N TYR A 104 5.80 -12.62 -18.88
CA TYR A 104 6.91 -13.33 -19.53
C TYR A 104 8.14 -13.49 -18.61
N PHE A 105 8.52 -12.43 -17.90
CA PHE A 105 9.66 -12.49 -16.98
C PHE A 105 9.33 -13.21 -15.66
N ASN A 106 8.08 -13.20 -15.21
CA ASN A 106 7.64 -13.97 -14.06
C ASN A 106 7.59 -15.48 -14.36
N GLU A 107 7.21 -15.88 -15.57
CA GLU A 107 7.16 -17.28 -16.01
C GLU A 107 8.54 -17.86 -16.33
N LYS A 108 9.54 -17.02 -16.66
CA LYS A 108 10.95 -17.42 -16.79
C LYS A 108 11.65 -17.71 -15.46
N LYS A 109 10.99 -17.52 -14.31
CA LYS A 109 11.55 -17.97 -13.03
C LYS A 109 11.71 -19.49 -13.06
N PRO A 110 12.93 -20.06 -12.95
CA PRO A 110 13.04 -21.45 -12.53
C PRO A 110 12.33 -21.54 -11.18
N LYS A 111 11.35 -22.44 -11.04
CA LYS A 111 10.80 -22.84 -9.74
C LYS A 111 12.00 -23.24 -8.89
N LEU A 112 12.42 -22.36 -7.99
CA LEU A 112 13.51 -22.63 -7.06
C LEU A 112 13.08 -23.81 -6.20
N LEU A 113 13.66 -24.97 -6.54
CA LEU A 113 13.59 -26.20 -5.77
C LEU A 113 13.96 -25.90 -4.31
N ASN A 114 13.10 -26.35 -3.41
CA ASN A 114 13.36 -26.48 -1.98
C ASN A 114 14.75 -27.09 -1.75
N LEU A 115 15.65 -26.34 -1.11
CA LEU A 115 16.81 -26.90 -0.40
C LEU A 115 17.00 -26.14 0.93
N PRO A 116 17.32 -26.86 2.02
CA PRO A 116 17.24 -26.36 3.39
C PRO A 116 18.38 -25.40 3.69
N SER A 117 18.04 -24.22 4.24
CA SER A 117 19.04 -23.21 4.56
C SER A 117 19.87 -23.63 5.78
N ARG A 118 21.17 -23.87 5.53
CA ARG A 118 22.20 -24.15 6.53
C ARG A 118 22.38 -22.91 7.43
N ARG A 119 22.31 -23.14 8.74
CA ARG A 119 22.57 -22.17 9.82
C ARG A 119 23.80 -21.29 9.53
N ARG A 120 23.64 -19.97 9.58
CA ARG A 120 24.69 -19.04 9.99
C ARG A 120 24.20 -18.30 11.23
N LYS A 121 24.92 -18.47 12.33
CA LYS A 121 24.75 -17.70 13.56
C LYS A 121 25.10 -16.24 13.26
N ALA A 122 24.17 -15.33 13.54
CA ALA A 122 24.47 -13.95 13.87
C ALA A 122 23.90 -13.73 15.27
N GLU A 123 24.77 -13.32 16.19
CA GLU A 123 24.44 -13.03 17.58
C GLU A 123 23.53 -11.80 17.73
N PRO A 124 22.75 -11.72 18.82
CA PRO A 124 21.68 -10.76 18.98
C PRO A 124 22.19 -9.43 19.53
N HIS A 125 21.78 -8.31 18.91
CA HIS A 125 21.85 -7.01 19.56
C HIS A 125 20.47 -6.64 20.13
N PRO A 126 20.35 -6.37 21.44
CA PRO A 126 19.09 -6.05 22.07
C PRO A 126 18.82 -4.54 21.99
N SER A 127 17.61 -4.16 21.60
CA SER A 127 17.04 -2.86 21.96
C SER A 127 15.59 -3.05 22.39
N HIS A 128 15.44 -3.55 23.63
CA HIS A 128 14.26 -3.27 24.42
C HIS A 128 14.14 -1.74 24.56
N ILE A 129 13.10 -1.16 23.97
CA ILE A 129 12.61 0.15 24.37
C ILE A 129 11.18 -0.04 24.87
N LYS A 130 11.09 -0.21 26.19
CA LYS A 130 9.87 0.04 26.98
C LYS A 130 9.55 1.53 26.82
N VAL A 131 8.38 1.87 26.29
CA VAL A 131 7.79 3.21 26.46
C VAL A 131 6.38 3.03 26.97
N ALA A 132 6.19 3.43 28.22
CA ALA A 132 4.88 3.66 28.82
C ALA A 132 4.12 4.72 28.01
N LEU A 133 2.83 4.50 27.77
CA LEU A 133 1.94 5.49 27.17
C LEU A 133 0.88 5.93 28.19
N PRO A 134 0.64 7.25 28.33
CA PRO A 134 -0.41 7.76 29.20
C PRO A 134 -1.77 7.64 28.52
N ALA A 135 -2.79 7.42 29.36
CA ALA A 135 -4.20 7.38 28.98
C ALA A 135 -4.66 8.72 28.37
N SER A 136 -5.55 8.66 27.38
CA SER A 136 -6.38 9.78 26.95
C SER A 136 -7.76 9.26 26.61
N GLN A 137 -8.71 9.56 27.51
CA GLN A 137 -10.12 9.26 27.42
C GLN A 137 -10.82 10.08 26.33
N GLY A 138 -11.91 9.52 25.79
CA GLY A 138 -13.07 10.33 25.41
C GLY A 138 -13.81 9.88 24.15
N VAL A 139 -14.72 8.91 24.27
CA VAL A 139 -16.14 9.07 23.85
C VAL A 139 -17.00 8.17 24.75
N SER A 140 -17.87 8.79 25.54
CA SER A 140 -18.88 8.11 26.36
C SER A 140 -20.09 7.70 25.52
N PHE A 141 -20.46 6.43 25.57
CA PHE A 141 -21.84 6.01 25.37
C PHE A 141 -22.31 5.25 26.60
N THR A 142 -23.30 5.84 27.25
CA THR A 142 -24.02 5.38 28.42
C THR A 142 -24.66 4.01 28.22
N CYS A 143 -24.35 3.07 29.11
CA CYS A 143 -25.26 2.00 29.53
C CYS A 143 -25.10 1.79 31.05
N SER A 144 -26.24 1.67 31.73
CA SER A 144 -26.46 1.75 33.18
C SER A 144 -25.75 0.68 34.04
N PRO A 145 -25.66 0.88 35.37
CA PRO A 145 -24.67 0.26 36.23
C PRO A 145 -25.20 -1.00 36.92
N HIS A 146 -24.42 -2.08 36.91
CA HIS A 146 -24.42 -3.07 37.99
C HIS A 146 -23.14 -3.90 37.99
N GLY A 147 -22.51 -4.01 39.17
CA GLY A 147 -21.51 -5.02 39.47
C GLY A 147 -20.08 -4.50 39.53
N LYS A 148 -19.64 -4.08 40.73
CA LYS A 148 -18.23 -3.93 41.08
C LYS A 148 -17.57 -5.31 41.10
N SER A 149 -16.57 -5.53 40.26
CA SER A 149 -15.43 -6.41 40.54
C SER A 149 -14.33 -6.18 39.51
N ASP A 150 -13.18 -5.73 40.00
CA ASP A 150 -11.86 -5.70 39.37
C ASP A 150 -11.71 -4.97 38.02
N GLU A 151 -11.46 -3.66 38.10
CA GLU A 151 -10.86 -2.86 37.03
C GLU A 151 -9.40 -3.30 36.79
N LEU A 152 -9.22 -4.49 36.22
CA LEU A 152 -8.08 -4.75 35.36
C LEU A 152 -8.30 -3.92 34.09
N PHE A 153 -7.52 -2.86 33.93
CA PHE A 153 -7.41 -2.11 32.68
C PHE A 153 -6.96 -3.08 31.56
N ASN A 154 -7.92 -3.78 30.94
CA ASN A 154 -7.70 -4.60 29.76
C ASN A 154 -7.48 -3.65 28.58
N SER A 155 -6.24 -3.22 28.40
CA SER A 155 -5.80 -2.69 27.11
C SER A 155 -6.11 -3.74 26.05
N PRO A 156 -6.81 -3.40 24.95
CA PRO A 156 -7.09 -4.36 23.89
C PRO A 156 -5.82 -4.74 23.10
N PHE A 157 -4.70 -4.07 23.36
CA PHE A 157 -3.37 -4.43 22.85
C PHE A 157 -2.65 -5.35 23.84
N MET A 158 -2.99 -6.63 23.79
CA MET A 158 -2.31 -7.67 24.56
C MET A 158 -1.22 -8.31 23.72
N GLU A 159 0.02 -8.32 24.20
CA GLU A 159 1.19 -8.88 23.47
C GLU A 159 0.96 -10.33 23.04
N LYS A 160 0.28 -11.10 23.89
CA LYS A 160 -0.13 -12.49 23.62
C LYS A 160 -0.96 -12.65 22.34
N ASP A 161 -1.78 -11.65 21.99
CA ASP A 161 -2.62 -11.69 20.78
C ASP A 161 -1.78 -11.61 19.49
N PHE A 162 -0.64 -10.93 19.54
CA PHE A 162 0.30 -10.82 18.43
C PHE A 162 1.18 -12.06 18.33
N GLU A 163 1.71 -12.53 19.47
CA GLU A 163 2.56 -13.72 19.53
C GLU A 163 1.84 -14.97 19.00
N ALA A 164 0.57 -15.15 19.38
CA ALA A 164 -0.26 -16.30 19.00
C ALA A 164 -0.36 -16.50 17.48
N VAL A 165 -0.27 -15.43 16.70
CA VAL A 165 -0.54 -15.43 15.25
C VAL A 165 0.68 -15.05 14.43
N SER A 166 1.84 -14.90 15.06
CA SER A 166 3.11 -14.59 14.40
C SER A 166 3.41 -15.51 13.21
N HIS A 167 3.11 -16.80 13.34
CA HIS A 167 3.26 -17.82 12.30
C HIS A 167 2.30 -17.66 11.10
N LEU A 168 1.22 -16.90 11.24
CA LEU A 168 0.22 -16.65 10.18
C LEU A 168 0.47 -15.36 9.40
N THR A 169 1.46 -14.55 9.82
CA THR A 169 1.75 -13.22 9.23
C THR A 169 1.97 -13.26 7.72
N GLU A 170 2.72 -14.26 7.23
CA GLU A 170 3.00 -14.42 5.80
C GLU A 170 1.75 -14.86 5.03
N ILE A 171 0.95 -15.79 5.60
CA ILE A 171 -0.32 -16.25 5.01
C ILE A 171 -1.29 -15.07 4.90
N ALA A 172 -1.44 -14.30 5.98
CA ALA A 172 -2.29 -13.10 6.01
C ALA A 172 -1.86 -12.08 4.96
N SER A 173 -0.56 -11.81 4.84
CA SER A 173 -0.02 -10.89 3.84
C SER A 173 -0.34 -11.37 2.43
N GLN A 174 -0.16 -12.66 2.15
CA GLN A 174 -0.45 -13.22 0.85
C GLN A 174 -1.94 -13.18 0.51
N THR A 175 -2.80 -13.46 1.50
CA THR A 175 -4.26 -13.32 1.37
C THR A 175 -4.64 -11.89 1.00
N LEU A 176 -4.11 -10.88 1.70
CA LEU A 176 -4.40 -9.48 1.41
C LEU A 176 -3.89 -9.03 0.03
N LEU A 177 -2.71 -9.51 -0.40
CA LEU A 177 -2.17 -9.26 -1.74
C LEU A 177 -2.99 -9.91 -2.86
N ASN A 178 -3.65 -11.04 -2.58
CA ASN A 178 -4.48 -11.75 -3.57
C ASN A 178 -5.89 -11.15 -3.71
N VAL A 179 -6.33 -10.33 -2.75
CA VAL A 179 -7.59 -9.58 -2.87
C VAL A 179 -7.36 -8.33 -3.70
N SER A 180 -7.85 -8.30 -4.94
CA SER A 180 -7.54 -7.24 -5.93
C SER A 180 -7.73 -5.82 -5.43
N ARG A 181 -8.78 -5.57 -4.63
CA ARG A 181 -9.10 -4.24 -4.08
C ARG A 181 -8.14 -3.81 -2.97
N VAL A 182 -7.67 -4.76 -2.17
CA VAL A 182 -6.78 -4.52 -1.03
C VAL A 182 -5.33 -4.49 -1.48
N ARG A 183 -4.99 -5.27 -2.51
CA ARG A 183 -3.63 -5.37 -3.07
C ARG A 183 -2.96 -4.02 -3.25
N ASN A 184 -3.64 -3.05 -3.86
CA ASN A 184 -3.03 -1.75 -4.16
C ASN A 184 -2.73 -0.94 -2.89
N CYS A 185 -3.59 -0.98 -1.88
CA CYS A 185 -3.34 -0.27 -0.62
C CYS A 185 -2.44 -1.04 0.35
N PHE A 186 -2.23 -2.33 0.12
CA PHE A 186 -1.38 -3.19 0.93
C PHE A 186 0.03 -3.40 0.36
N PHE A 187 0.20 -3.38 -0.97
CA PHE A 187 1.48 -3.65 -1.63
C PHE A 187 2.61 -2.72 -1.17
N ASP A 188 2.30 -1.43 -0.98
CA ASP A 188 3.24 -0.43 -0.48
C ASP A 188 3.08 -0.18 1.03
N ALA A 189 2.54 -1.15 1.77
CA ALA A 189 2.43 -1.05 3.23
C ALA A 189 3.81 -0.87 3.86
N LYS A 190 3.96 0.20 4.64
CA LYS A 190 5.20 0.51 5.39
C LYS A 190 5.32 -0.31 6.67
N THR A 191 4.18 -0.62 7.26
CA THR A 191 4.09 -1.40 8.49
C THR A 191 2.91 -2.35 8.36
N PHE A 192 3.03 -3.52 8.96
CA PHE A 192 1.98 -4.53 9.01
C PHE A 192 2.00 -5.18 10.39
N THR A 193 0.82 -5.30 11.00
CA THR A 193 0.64 -6.00 12.25
C THR A 193 -0.56 -6.94 12.13
N LEU A 194 -0.42 -8.13 12.68
CA LEU A 194 -1.47 -9.12 12.77
C LEU A 194 -1.65 -9.52 14.23
N ARG A 195 -2.90 -9.60 14.70
CA ARG A 195 -3.21 -10.10 16.03
C ARG A 195 -4.49 -10.94 16.02
N GLN A 196 -4.65 -11.79 17.02
CA GLN A 196 -5.94 -12.42 17.32
C GLN A 196 -6.83 -11.49 18.16
N MET A 197 -8.15 -11.60 18.05
CA MET A 197 -9.09 -10.77 18.82
C MET A 197 -9.53 -11.40 20.16
N LEU A 198 -8.67 -12.20 20.81
CA LEU A 198 -9.02 -12.95 22.02
C LEU A 198 -9.44 -12.04 23.17
N HIS A 199 -8.75 -10.92 23.35
CA HIS A 199 -9.02 -9.94 24.40
C HIS A 199 -9.92 -8.80 23.90
N GLY A 200 -10.71 -9.08 22.86
CA GLY A 200 -11.63 -8.14 22.25
C GLY A 200 -11.07 -7.46 21.01
N ARG A 201 -11.95 -6.69 20.39
CA ARG A 201 -11.66 -5.93 19.18
C ARG A 201 -11.07 -4.58 19.60
N VAL A 202 -9.94 -4.20 19.02
CA VAL A 202 -9.41 -2.85 19.22
C VAL A 202 -10.23 -1.85 18.40
N TYR A 203 -10.85 -2.31 17.30
CA TYR A 203 -11.55 -1.44 16.35
C TYR A 203 -13.03 -1.79 16.21
N VAL A 204 -13.83 -0.76 15.88
CA VAL A 204 -15.25 -0.92 15.59
C VAL A 204 -15.40 -1.66 14.26
N CYS A 205 -15.61 -2.96 14.38
CA CYS A 205 -16.04 -3.80 13.29
C CYS A 205 -17.55 -3.58 13.06
N THR A 206 -17.93 -3.25 11.83
CA THR A 206 -19.34 -3.14 11.45
C THR A 206 -20.04 -4.50 11.41
N GLU A 207 -19.27 -5.58 11.48
CA GLU A 207 -19.76 -6.95 11.46
C GLU A 207 -19.54 -7.64 12.82
N ASN A 208 -20.32 -8.65 13.12
CA ASN A 208 -20.26 -9.35 14.41
C ASN A 208 -19.17 -10.44 14.41
N CYS A 209 -17.93 -10.08 14.07
CA CYS A 209 -16.80 -11.03 14.01
C CYS A 209 -16.50 -11.72 15.33
N GLU A 210 -16.25 -13.02 15.28
CA GLU A 210 -15.93 -13.80 16.47
C GLU A 210 -14.52 -13.48 17.01
N ASN A 211 -14.29 -13.77 18.29
CA ASN A 211 -13.03 -13.40 18.98
C ASN A 211 -11.81 -14.19 18.48
N TYR A 212 -12.02 -15.30 17.77
CA TYR A 212 -10.94 -16.07 17.16
C TYR A 212 -10.47 -15.50 15.80
N CYS A 213 -11.22 -14.55 15.22
CA CYS A 213 -10.83 -13.90 13.97
C CYS A 213 -9.55 -13.10 14.16
N LEU A 214 -8.84 -12.90 13.05
CA LEU A 214 -7.60 -12.15 13.03
C LEU A 214 -7.86 -10.72 12.61
N GLU A 215 -7.13 -9.79 13.23
CA GLU A 215 -7.17 -8.38 12.92
C GLU A 215 -5.83 -7.97 12.32
N ALA A 216 -5.88 -7.62 11.04
CA ALA A 216 -4.75 -7.15 10.25
C ALA A 216 -4.81 -5.63 10.13
N HIS A 217 -3.71 -4.96 10.41
CA HIS A 217 -3.60 -3.51 10.34
C HIS A 217 -2.30 -3.11 9.64
N TRP A 218 -2.37 -2.09 8.78
CA TRP A 218 -1.20 -1.57 8.08
C TRP A 218 -1.31 -0.07 7.80
N HIS A 219 -0.17 0.54 7.50
CA HIS A 219 -0.07 1.92 7.06
C HIS A 219 0.44 2.00 5.63
N LEU A 220 -0.20 2.82 4.81
CA LEU A 220 0.26 3.23 3.49
C LEU A 220 0.72 4.69 3.53
N PHE A 221 1.91 4.96 3.01
CA PHE A 221 2.43 6.32 2.89
C PHE A 221 2.36 6.80 1.44
N SER A 222 1.59 7.86 1.16
CA SER A 222 1.36 8.32 -0.22
C SER A 222 2.39 9.34 -0.72
N GLY A 223 3.51 9.54 -0.01
CA GLY A 223 4.61 10.41 -0.45
C GLY A 223 4.36 11.93 -0.37
N LYS A 224 3.25 12.38 0.23
CA LYS A 224 2.88 13.80 0.40
C LYS A 224 2.62 14.20 1.86
N GLY A 225 3.28 13.53 2.81
CA GLY A 225 2.95 13.69 4.23
C GLY A 225 1.55 13.16 4.58
N LEU A 226 1.05 12.20 3.80
CA LEU A 226 -0.22 11.52 3.99
C LEU A 226 0.03 10.08 4.41
N VAL A 227 -0.63 9.67 5.48
CA VAL A 227 -0.66 8.29 5.98
C VAL A 227 -2.09 7.81 5.92
N TYR A 228 -2.30 6.64 5.33
CA TYR A 228 -3.57 5.94 5.39
C TYR A 228 -3.41 4.73 6.29
N ALA A 229 -4.23 4.62 7.32
CA ALA A 229 -4.31 3.44 8.17
C ALA A 229 -5.49 2.58 7.73
N TYR A 230 -5.21 1.32 7.48
CA TYR A 230 -6.19 0.34 7.07
C TYR A 230 -6.32 -0.74 8.12
N VAL A 231 -7.49 -1.38 8.14
CA VAL A 231 -7.73 -2.57 8.92
C VAL A 231 -8.59 -3.56 8.13
N ALA A 232 -8.30 -4.84 8.33
CA ALA A 232 -9.05 -5.96 7.78
C ALA A 232 -9.24 -7.04 8.84
N HIS A 233 -10.38 -7.73 8.80
CA HIS A 233 -10.60 -8.94 9.58
C HIS A 233 -10.46 -10.16 8.70
N LEU A 234 -9.69 -11.15 9.16
CA LEU A 234 -9.44 -12.40 8.45
C LEU A 234 -10.01 -13.59 9.22
N SER A 235 -10.22 -14.69 8.51
CA SER A 235 -10.46 -16.00 9.14
C SER A 235 -9.34 -16.36 10.12
N SER A 236 -9.63 -17.23 11.10
CA SER A 236 -8.64 -17.68 12.10
C SER A 236 -7.40 -18.34 11.50
N ASP A 237 -7.49 -18.87 10.27
CA ASP A 237 -6.37 -19.46 9.54
C ASP A 237 -5.69 -18.49 8.54
N ALA A 238 -6.09 -17.21 8.56
CA ALA A 238 -5.61 -16.13 7.71
C ALA A 238 -5.82 -16.29 6.19
N LYS A 239 -6.57 -17.31 5.73
CA LYS A 239 -6.73 -17.60 4.29
C LYS A 239 -7.86 -16.82 3.62
N GLN A 240 -8.75 -16.22 4.40
CA GLN A 240 -9.90 -15.51 3.88
C GLN A 240 -9.99 -14.12 4.48
N LEU A 241 -10.16 -13.11 3.62
CA LEU A 241 -10.62 -11.79 4.02
C LEU A 241 -12.12 -11.85 4.31
N LEU A 242 -12.52 -11.51 5.53
CA LEU A 242 -13.93 -11.46 5.93
C LEU A 242 -14.54 -10.12 5.51
N HIS A 243 -13.98 -9.02 6.01
CA HIS A 243 -14.38 -7.67 5.61
C HIS A 243 -13.28 -6.65 5.92
N LEU A 244 -13.48 -5.43 5.41
CA LEU A 244 -12.65 -4.27 5.70
C LEU A 244 -13.27 -3.44 6.83
N GLY A 245 -12.42 -2.78 7.61
CA GLY A 245 -12.89 -1.72 8.52
C GLY A 245 -12.74 -0.33 7.91
N ILE A 246 -12.89 0.68 8.75
CA ILE A 246 -12.78 2.09 8.33
C ILE A 246 -11.33 2.37 7.90
N GLU A 247 -11.14 2.94 6.73
CA GLU A 247 -9.90 3.56 6.31
C GLU A 247 -9.79 4.94 6.96
N TYR A 248 -8.68 5.21 7.66
CA TYR A 248 -8.40 6.53 8.24
C TYR A 248 -7.27 7.21 7.48
N GLY A 249 -7.54 8.42 6.99
CA GLY A 249 -6.56 9.30 6.38
C GLY A 249 -6.01 10.31 7.37
N TYR A 250 -4.69 10.38 7.45
CA TYR A 250 -3.95 11.32 8.29
C TYR A 250 -3.02 12.20 7.47
N GLN A 251 -2.92 13.46 7.85
CA GLN A 251 -2.05 14.44 7.21
C GLN A 251 -1.33 15.28 8.26
N TYR A 252 -0.02 15.44 8.11
CA TYR A 252 0.68 16.47 8.86
C TYR A 252 0.38 17.84 8.26
N ASN A 253 -0.24 18.72 9.05
CA ASN A 253 -0.65 20.03 8.58
C ASN A 253 0.47 21.07 8.78
N SER A 254 1.17 21.39 7.71
CA SER A 254 2.25 22.38 7.69
C SER A 254 1.82 23.76 7.19
N LEU A 255 0.52 24.03 7.01
CA LEU A 255 0.04 25.31 6.48
C LEU A 255 -0.04 26.38 7.58
N PRO A 256 0.81 27.43 7.55
CA PRO A 256 0.79 28.49 8.57
C PRO A 256 -0.56 29.21 8.59
N GLY A 257 -1.04 29.56 9.79
CA GLY A 257 -2.32 30.25 9.99
C GLY A 257 -3.56 29.36 9.98
N SER A 258 -3.43 28.05 9.75
CA SER A 258 -4.52 27.09 9.92
C SER A 258 -4.74 26.72 11.39
N SER A 259 -5.97 26.35 11.76
CA SER A 259 -6.35 25.99 13.14
C SER A 259 -5.57 24.80 13.73
N ASN A 260 -5.05 23.93 12.87
CA ASN A 260 -4.29 22.73 13.24
C ASN A 260 -2.83 22.79 12.76
N PHE A 261 -2.26 23.99 12.60
CA PHE A 261 -0.86 24.13 12.17
C PHE A 261 0.10 23.37 13.11
N GLY A 262 1.03 22.63 12.52
CA GLY A 262 2.03 21.84 13.24
C GLY A 262 1.49 20.55 13.88
N LYS A 263 0.26 20.15 13.56
CA LYS A 263 -0.38 18.94 14.10
C LYS A 263 -0.69 17.95 12.99
N THR A 264 -0.71 16.67 13.34
CA THR A 264 -1.29 15.65 12.46
C THR A 264 -2.80 15.68 12.63
N ILE A 265 -3.54 15.69 11.52
CA ILE A 265 -5.00 15.69 11.51
C ILE A 265 -5.51 14.37 10.93
N ASN A 266 -6.57 13.82 11.53
CA ASN A 266 -7.45 12.88 10.86
C ASN A 266 -8.34 13.69 9.91
N PHE A 267 -8.10 13.56 8.61
CA PHE A 267 -8.82 14.34 7.59
C PHE A 267 -9.88 13.50 6.86
N SER A 268 -9.83 12.17 6.97
CA SER A 268 -10.78 11.28 6.29
C SER A 268 -11.05 10.01 7.10
N GLN A 269 -12.32 9.61 7.13
CA GLN A 269 -12.77 8.31 7.59
C GLN A 269 -13.67 7.72 6.52
N LYS A 270 -13.28 6.58 5.96
CA LYS A 270 -13.95 6.00 4.79
C LYS A 270 -14.22 4.52 5.01
N LEU A 271 -15.44 4.07 4.78
CA LEU A 271 -15.77 2.65 4.76
C LEU A 271 -16.32 2.27 3.40
N LEU A 272 -15.79 1.18 2.86
CA LEU A 272 -16.23 0.60 1.59
C LEU A 272 -16.85 -0.77 1.89
N SER A 273 -17.96 -1.06 1.22
CA SER A 273 -18.49 -2.43 1.15
C SER A 273 -17.55 -3.35 0.38
N THR A 274 -17.79 -4.66 0.51
CA THR A 274 -17.14 -5.72 -0.29
C THR A 274 -17.28 -5.48 -1.79
N ASP A 275 -18.48 -5.08 -2.24
CA ASP A 275 -18.79 -4.76 -3.65
C ASP A 275 -18.25 -3.40 -4.09
N GLY A 276 -17.75 -2.64 -3.13
CA GLY A 276 -17.00 -1.44 -3.37
C GLY A 276 -17.75 -0.13 -3.32
N LYS A 277 -19.05 -0.20 -3.02
CA LYS A 277 -19.88 0.96 -2.69
C LYS A 277 -19.35 1.64 -1.42
N LEU A 278 -19.34 2.97 -1.45
CA LEU A 278 -19.02 3.82 -0.31
C LEU A 278 -20.15 3.77 0.72
N ILE A 279 -19.85 3.31 1.93
CA ILE A 279 -20.79 3.22 3.06
C ILE A 279 -20.63 4.44 3.96
N ILE A 280 -19.39 4.78 4.34
CA ILE A 280 -19.08 5.92 5.21
C ILE A 280 -18.08 6.81 4.49
N ASN A 281 -18.30 8.13 4.56
CA ASN A 281 -17.33 9.13 4.11
C ASN A 281 -17.42 10.38 5.00
N ASN A 282 -16.51 10.49 5.96
CA ASN A 282 -16.46 11.60 6.90
C ASN A 282 -15.14 12.37 6.76
N HIS A 283 -15.19 13.67 7.04
CA HIS A 283 -14.03 14.56 7.05
C HIS A 283 -13.89 15.26 8.41
N PRO A 284 -13.44 14.54 9.45
CA PRO A 284 -13.51 15.02 10.83
C PRO A 284 -12.61 16.22 11.09
N ASN A 285 -11.48 16.34 10.37
CA ASN A 285 -10.48 17.41 10.54
C ASN A 285 -10.05 17.61 12.01
N LYS A 286 -9.80 16.50 12.71
CA LYS A 286 -9.47 16.50 14.15
C LYS A 286 -7.98 16.27 14.35
N PRO A 287 -7.30 17.04 15.23
CA PRO A 287 -5.92 16.77 15.58
C PRO A 287 -5.79 15.44 16.33
N VAL A 288 -4.77 14.66 16.00
CA VAL A 288 -4.46 13.35 16.58
C VAL A 288 -2.95 13.15 16.64
N ASP A 289 -2.47 12.51 17.70
CA ASP A 289 -1.02 12.34 17.93
C ASP A 289 -0.52 10.92 17.61
N SER A 290 -1.44 9.97 17.49
CA SER A 290 -1.18 8.57 17.21
C SER A 290 -2.23 7.98 16.27
N CYS A 291 -1.85 6.88 15.61
CA CYS A 291 -2.78 6.09 14.83
C CYS A 291 -3.89 5.57 15.75
N ILE A 292 -5.14 5.78 15.35
CA ILE A 292 -6.32 5.26 16.06
C ILE A 292 -6.25 3.74 16.17
N TYR A 293 -5.56 3.11 15.20
CA TYR A 293 -5.42 1.68 15.15
C TYR A 293 -4.34 1.14 16.07
N CYS A 294 -3.06 1.29 15.75
CA CYS A 294 -2.01 0.68 16.57
C CYS A 294 -1.57 1.51 17.80
N GLY A 295 -2.11 2.71 18.01
CA GLY A 295 -1.65 3.63 19.05
C GLY A 295 -0.23 4.17 18.84
N VAL A 296 0.45 3.80 17.76
CA VAL A 296 1.80 4.29 17.45
C VAL A 296 1.73 5.78 17.09
N SER A 297 2.62 6.57 17.67
CA SER A 297 2.71 8.01 17.39
C SER A 297 3.05 8.27 15.92
N PHE A 298 2.40 9.26 15.32
CA PHE A 298 2.69 9.67 13.95
C PHE A 298 4.12 10.16 13.75
N SER A 299 4.76 10.68 14.80
CA SER A 299 6.19 11.02 14.78
C SER A 299 7.07 9.82 14.39
N LYS A 300 6.65 8.59 14.71
CA LYS A 300 7.35 7.35 14.35
C LYS A 300 6.91 6.77 13.01
N ILE A 301 5.68 7.07 12.57
CA ILE A 301 5.11 6.55 11.31
C ILE A 301 5.58 7.38 10.10
N PHE A 302 5.81 8.68 10.30
CA PHE A 302 6.27 9.58 9.26
C PHE A 302 7.79 9.52 9.00
N LEU A 303 8.57 8.84 9.86
CA LEU A 303 10.01 8.59 9.69
C LEU A 303 10.26 7.32 8.88
#